data_AF-A0A434V0M8-F1
#
_entry.id   AF-A0A434V0M8-F1
#
_cell.length_a   1.000
_cell.length_b   1.000
_cell.length_c   1.000
_cell.angle_alpha   90.00
_cell.angle_beta   90.00
_cell.angle_gamma   90.00
#
_symmetry.space_group_name_H-M   'P 1'
#
loop_
_entity.id
_entity.type
_entity.pdbx_description
1 polymer ?
#
loop_
_entity_poly.entity_id
_entity_poly.type
_entity_poly.pdbx_seq_one_letter_code
_entity_poly.pdbx_strand_id
1 'polypeptide(L)'
;KSGRIARAFLEEQPDDAVPRFQYEDHIAALVNDRVWPDSTRAISELRLTIEYESASGWNRLFSAGKLSVDIVDYPGEWLLDLPLLGKSFADFSREAVELAALPVRSDLSQAWRELACAINPDADADEMTARHLAESFAAYLKACKLDERALSTLPPGRFLMPGDL
;
A
#
# COMPACT_ATOMS: atom_id res chain seq x y z
N LYS A 1 -34.60 10.14 2.38
CA LYS A 1 -33.78 10.10 1.14
C LYS A 1 -34.53 10.86 0.06
N SER A 2 -33.90 11.76 -0.68
CA SER A 2 -34.59 12.62 -1.66
C SER A 2 -34.84 11.99 -3.04
N GLY A 3 -34.36 10.76 -3.30
CA GLY A 3 -34.69 10.01 -4.52
C GLY A 3 -34.07 10.56 -5.82
N ARG A 4 -33.09 11.47 -5.74
CA ARG A 4 -32.59 12.25 -6.87
C ARG A 4 -31.53 11.56 -7.74
N ILE A 5 -31.16 10.31 -7.44
CA ILE A 5 -30.18 9.58 -8.25
C ILE A 5 -30.92 8.87 -9.37
N ALA A 6 -30.62 9.21 -10.61
CA ALA A 6 -31.24 8.62 -11.79
C ALA A 6 -30.56 7.30 -12.17
N ARG A 7 -29.23 7.31 -12.29
CA ARG A 7 -28.44 6.11 -12.59
C ARG A 7 -27.00 6.25 -12.11
N ALA A 8 -26.33 5.11 -11.94
CA ALA A 8 -24.90 5.03 -11.72
C ALA A 8 -24.32 3.91 -12.59
N PHE A 9 -23.21 4.18 -13.28
CA PHE A 9 -22.57 3.21 -14.19
C PHE A 9 -21.06 3.41 -14.25
N LEU A 10 -20.34 2.35 -14.61
CA LEU A 10 -18.90 2.40 -14.83
C LEU A 10 -18.60 3.09 -16.15
N GLU A 11 -17.65 4.00 -16.13
CA GLU A 11 -17.15 4.71 -17.31
C GLU A 11 -15.66 4.39 -17.50
N GLU A 12 -15.13 4.61 -18.71
CA GLU A 12 -13.69 4.48 -18.96
C GLU A 12 -12.90 5.36 -17.98
N GLN A 13 -11.84 4.77 -17.44
CA GLN A 13 -10.92 5.44 -16.53
C GLN A 13 -10.17 6.56 -17.26
N PRO A 14 -9.76 7.63 -16.55
CA PRO A 14 -9.07 8.76 -17.15
C PRO A 14 -7.62 8.48 -17.52
N ASP A 15 -6.96 7.55 -16.84
CA ASP A 15 -5.55 7.23 -17.01
C ASP A 15 -5.37 5.78 -17.50
N ASP A 16 -4.92 5.63 -18.74
CA ASP A 16 -4.64 4.32 -19.35
C ASP A 16 -3.35 3.67 -18.80
N ALA A 17 -2.52 4.43 -18.09
CA ALA A 17 -1.28 3.90 -17.49
C ALA A 17 -1.53 3.18 -16.15
N VAL A 18 -2.71 3.37 -15.52
CA VAL A 18 -3.08 2.71 -14.26
C VAL A 18 -3.96 1.51 -14.56
N PRO A 19 -3.67 0.30 -14.04
CA PRO A 19 -4.54 -0.85 -14.25
C PRO A 19 -5.99 -0.60 -13.78
N ARG A 20 -6.97 -1.08 -14.55
CA ARG A 20 -8.38 -1.02 -14.13
C ARG A 20 -8.62 -1.92 -12.92
N PHE A 21 -9.40 -1.45 -11.96
CA PHE A 21 -9.90 -2.28 -10.87
C PHE A 21 -10.73 -3.45 -11.43
N GLN A 22 -10.39 -4.68 -11.03
CA GLN A 22 -10.98 -5.93 -11.53
C GLN A 22 -12.37 -6.20 -10.93
N TYR A 23 -13.30 -5.25 -11.13
CA TYR A 23 -14.64 -5.29 -10.54
C TYR A 23 -15.39 -6.58 -10.89
N GLU A 24 -15.37 -6.96 -12.16
CA GLU A 24 -16.07 -8.13 -12.67
C GLU A 24 -15.56 -9.44 -12.04
N ASP A 25 -14.24 -9.60 -11.95
CA ASP A 25 -13.62 -10.79 -11.35
C ASP A 25 -13.89 -10.87 -9.84
N HIS A 26 -13.84 -9.73 -9.13
CA HIS A 26 -14.18 -9.67 -7.71
C HIS A 26 -15.65 -10.04 -7.44
N ILE A 27 -16.58 -9.60 -8.29
CA ILE A 27 -18.00 -9.98 -8.18
C ILE A 27 -18.18 -11.48 -8.48
N ALA A 28 -17.50 -12.01 -9.49
CA ALA A 28 -17.54 -13.44 -9.80
C ALA A 28 -17.05 -14.29 -8.61
N ALA A 29 -15.93 -13.91 -7.99
CA ALA A 29 -15.41 -14.59 -6.80
C ALA A 29 -16.41 -14.59 -5.63
N LEU A 30 -17.09 -13.46 -5.39
CA LEU A 30 -18.06 -13.32 -4.30
C LEU A 30 -19.37 -14.08 -4.57
N VAL A 31 -19.88 -14.01 -5.80
CA VAL A 31 -21.22 -14.52 -6.14
C VAL A 31 -21.18 -15.97 -6.59
N ASN A 32 -20.24 -16.33 -7.46
CA ASN A 32 -20.16 -17.67 -8.05
C ASN A 32 -19.36 -18.59 -7.13
N ASP A 33 -18.15 -18.18 -6.75
CA ASP A 33 -17.21 -19.03 -6.02
C ASP A 33 -17.37 -18.93 -4.49
N ARG A 34 -18.05 -17.87 -4.03
CA ARG A 34 -18.30 -17.56 -2.61
C ARG A 34 -17.03 -17.47 -1.77
N VAL A 35 -15.97 -16.94 -2.36
CA VAL A 35 -14.69 -16.66 -1.70
C VAL A 35 -14.43 -15.17 -1.65
N TRP A 36 -13.61 -14.73 -0.70
CA TRP A 36 -13.10 -13.37 -0.71
C TRP A 36 -12.15 -13.17 -1.90
N PRO A 37 -12.24 -12.05 -2.62
CA PRO A 37 -11.29 -11.72 -3.68
C PRO A 37 -9.86 -11.60 -3.15
N ASP A 38 -8.90 -11.75 -4.06
CA ASP A 38 -7.48 -11.55 -3.76
C ASP A 38 -7.22 -10.12 -3.26
N SER A 39 -6.28 -9.97 -2.31
CA SER A 39 -5.87 -8.64 -1.84
C SER A 39 -5.17 -7.84 -2.93
N THR A 40 -5.35 -6.52 -2.90
CA THR A 40 -4.75 -5.56 -3.82
C THR A 40 -3.21 -5.68 -3.83
N ARG A 41 -2.64 -6.02 -4.99
CA ARG A 41 -1.18 -6.19 -5.17
C ARG A 41 -0.49 -5.01 -5.87
N ALA A 42 -1.28 -4.15 -6.53
CA ALA A 42 -0.81 -3.00 -7.30
C ALA A 42 -1.87 -1.89 -7.27
N ILE A 43 -1.47 -0.67 -7.66
CA ILE A 43 -2.42 0.44 -7.82
C ILE A 43 -3.46 0.10 -8.89
N SER A 44 -4.73 0.42 -8.65
CA SER A 44 -5.79 0.28 -9.64
C SER A 44 -6.86 1.37 -9.50
N GLU A 45 -7.59 1.63 -10.58
CA GLU A 45 -8.59 2.71 -10.62
C GLU A 45 -9.95 2.24 -11.16
N LEU A 46 -11.02 2.87 -10.67
CA LEU A 46 -12.40 2.72 -11.15
C LEU A 46 -13.08 4.07 -11.22
N ARG A 47 -13.70 4.40 -12.35
CA ARG A 47 -14.57 5.58 -12.48
C ARG A 47 -16.05 5.19 -12.39
N LEU A 48 -16.75 5.79 -11.43
CA LEU A 48 -18.20 5.71 -11.31
C LEU A 48 -18.84 7.03 -11.73
N THR A 49 -19.66 6.99 -12.77
CA THR A 49 -20.48 8.14 -13.16
C THR A 49 -21.87 8.03 -12.56
N ILE A 50 -22.30 9.06 -11.83
CA ILE A 50 -23.60 9.20 -11.19
C ILE A 50 -24.36 10.34 -11.85
N GLU A 51 -25.53 10.03 -12.40
CA GLU A 51 -26.46 11.04 -12.91
C GLU A 51 -27.54 11.33 -11.88
N TYR A 52 -27.80 12.61 -11.64
CA TYR A 52 -28.73 13.05 -10.61
C TYR A 52 -29.58 14.25 -11.04
N GLU A 53 -30.75 14.36 -10.42
CA GLU A 53 -31.64 15.51 -10.54
C GLU A 53 -31.16 16.66 -9.65
N SER A 54 -30.83 17.78 -10.26
CA SER A 54 -30.37 18.97 -9.54
C SER A 54 -31.53 19.63 -8.77
N ALA A 55 -31.25 20.03 -7.52
CA ALA A 55 -32.25 20.41 -6.51
C ALA A 55 -33.03 21.72 -6.80
N SER A 56 -32.55 22.53 -7.74
CA SER A 56 -33.07 23.87 -7.99
C SER A 56 -34.23 23.85 -9.01
N GLY A 57 -35.36 24.43 -8.63
CA GLY A 57 -36.59 24.53 -9.46
C GLY A 57 -36.45 25.30 -10.78
N TRP A 58 -35.25 25.78 -11.11
CA TRP A 58 -34.90 26.44 -12.38
C TRP A 58 -34.42 25.45 -13.47
N ASN A 59 -34.26 24.16 -13.16
CA ASN A 59 -33.61 23.18 -14.05
C ASN A 59 -34.51 22.49 -15.09
N ARG A 60 -35.74 22.95 -15.35
CA ARG A 60 -36.47 22.42 -16.53
C ARG A 60 -35.77 22.76 -17.86
N LEU A 61 -34.79 23.67 -17.85
CA LEU A 61 -33.96 24.03 -19.00
C LEU A 61 -32.51 23.50 -18.97
N PHE A 62 -32.01 22.97 -17.85
CA PHE A 62 -30.63 22.49 -17.73
C PHE A 62 -30.59 20.96 -17.56
N SER A 63 -29.67 20.31 -18.27
CA SER A 63 -29.50 18.85 -18.27
C SER A 63 -29.29 18.29 -16.86
N ALA A 64 -29.62 17.02 -16.66
CA ALA A 64 -29.30 16.28 -15.43
C ALA A 64 -27.83 16.49 -15.04
N GLY A 65 -27.57 16.62 -13.74
CA GLY A 65 -26.20 16.75 -13.24
C GLY A 65 -25.47 15.42 -13.39
N LYS A 66 -24.20 15.47 -13.84
CA LYS A 66 -23.31 14.31 -13.89
C LYS A 66 -22.19 14.52 -12.87
N LEU A 67 -21.97 13.54 -12.00
CA LEU A 67 -20.85 13.48 -11.07
C LEU A 67 -20.01 12.25 -11.43
N SER A 68 -18.74 12.48 -11.78
CA SER A 68 -17.77 11.40 -11.96
C SER A 68 -16.95 11.27 -10.67
N VAL A 69 -16.87 10.06 -10.14
CA VAL A 69 -16.13 9.70 -8.93
C VAL A 69 -15.03 8.72 -9.31
N ASP A 70 -13.78 9.13 -9.12
CA ASP A 70 -12.61 8.28 -9.33
C ASP A 70 -12.23 7.63 -8.01
N ILE A 71 -12.18 6.30 -8.01
CA ILE A 71 -11.82 5.47 -6.86
C ILE A 71 -10.48 4.83 -7.19
N VAL A 72 -9.44 5.21 -6.45
CA VAL A 72 -8.10 4.65 -6.57
C VAL A 72 -7.84 3.72 -5.40
N ASP A 73 -7.57 2.45 -5.69
CA ASP A 73 -7.17 1.44 -4.73
C ASP A 73 -5.65 1.23 -4.81
N TYR A 74 -4.98 1.29 -3.66
CA TYR A 74 -3.52 1.14 -3.57
C TYR A 74 -3.13 0.45 -2.27
N PRO A 75 -2.00 -0.30 -2.24
CA PRO A 75 -1.51 -0.92 -1.02
C PRO A 75 -1.19 0.14 0.04
N GLY A 76 -1.87 0.10 1.19
CA GLY A 76 -1.68 1.08 2.27
C GLY A 76 -0.24 1.13 2.80
N GLU A 77 0.52 0.04 2.62
CA GLU A 77 1.94 -0.05 2.97
C GLU A 77 2.81 0.96 2.21
N TRP A 78 2.37 1.48 1.08
CA TRP A 78 3.09 2.54 0.34
C TRP A 78 3.17 3.85 1.12
N LEU A 79 2.24 4.08 2.05
CA LEU A 79 2.28 5.26 2.91
C LEU A 79 3.26 5.12 4.09
N LEU A 80 3.75 3.90 4.35
CA LEU A 80 4.69 3.65 5.45
C LEU A 80 6.04 4.33 5.25
N ASP A 81 6.36 4.66 3.99
CA ASP A 81 7.59 5.35 3.63
C ASP A 81 7.44 6.87 3.67
N LEU A 82 6.23 7.42 3.79
CA LEU A 82 6.03 8.88 3.89
C LEU A 82 6.78 9.52 5.06
N PRO A 83 6.83 8.93 6.27
CA PRO A 83 7.64 9.46 7.36
C PRO A 83 9.13 9.55 7.04
N LEU A 84 9.65 8.80 6.05
CA LEU A 84 11.06 8.86 5.66
C LEU A 84 11.40 10.17 4.92
N LEU A 85 10.43 10.83 4.27
CA LEU A 85 10.67 12.09 3.55
C LEU A 85 11.23 13.20 4.44
N GLY A 86 10.91 13.17 5.74
CA GLY A 86 11.39 14.14 6.73
C GLY A 86 12.63 13.69 7.50
N LYS A 87 13.23 12.55 7.18
CA LYS A 87 14.31 11.95 7.99
C LYS A 87 15.61 11.85 7.20
N SER A 88 16.71 12.12 7.89
CA SER A 88 18.03 11.76 7.37
C SER A 88 18.23 10.24 7.43
N PHE A 89 19.11 9.70 6.58
CA PHE A 89 19.51 8.30 6.65
C PHE A 89 20.05 7.91 8.04
N ALA A 90 20.79 8.81 8.70
CA ALA A 90 21.34 8.59 10.03
C ALA A 90 20.25 8.48 11.10
N ASP A 91 19.23 9.34 11.04
CA ASP A 91 18.10 9.29 11.97
C ASP A 91 17.26 8.02 11.78
N PHE A 92 16.96 7.69 10.53
CA PHE A 92 16.28 6.44 10.19
C PHE A 92 17.07 5.22 10.70
N SER A 93 18.38 5.16 10.45
CA SER A 93 19.22 4.02 10.85
C SER A 93 19.23 3.83 12.36
N ARG A 94 19.37 4.93 13.12
CA ARG A 94 19.33 4.89 14.59
C ARG A 94 18.00 4.34 15.10
N GLU A 95 16.89 4.90 14.64
CA GLU A 95 15.55 4.44 15.03
C GLU A 95 15.30 2.98 14.64
N ALA A 96 15.75 2.54 13.45
CA ALA A 96 15.59 1.17 13.00
C ALA A 96 16.29 0.17 13.93
N VAL A 97 17.51 0.49 14.37
CA VAL A 97 18.27 -0.31 15.34
C VAL A 97 17.60 -0.32 16.72
N GLU A 98 17.12 0.83 17.20
CA GLU A 98 16.38 0.93 18.46
C GLU A 98 15.11 0.06 18.45
N LEU A 99 14.35 0.12 17.35
CA LEU A 99 13.13 -0.66 17.15
C LEU A 99 13.42 -2.16 17.09
N ALA A 100 14.53 -2.58 16.47
CA ALA A 100 14.95 -3.97 16.42
C ALA A 100 15.35 -4.54 17.79
N ALA A 101 15.77 -3.69 18.72
CA ALA A 101 16.15 -4.09 20.08
C ALA A 101 14.93 -4.22 21.03
N LEU A 102 13.74 -3.78 20.63
CA LEU A 102 12.54 -3.88 21.48
C LEU A 102 12.23 -5.34 21.85
N PRO A 103 11.75 -5.61 23.08
CA PRO A 103 11.49 -6.98 23.53
C PRO A 103 10.54 -7.78 22.63
N VAL A 104 9.57 -7.12 21.99
CA VAL A 104 8.60 -7.74 21.06
C VAL A 104 9.17 -8.06 19.67
N ARG A 105 10.40 -7.62 19.39
CA ARG A 105 11.08 -7.78 18.08
C ARG A 105 12.46 -8.41 18.20
N SER A 106 12.98 -8.58 19.41
CA SER A 106 14.37 -8.94 19.65
C SER A 106 14.71 -10.34 19.15
N ASP A 107 13.75 -11.26 19.21
CA ASP A 107 13.79 -12.61 18.63
C ASP A 107 13.71 -12.56 17.10
N LEU A 108 12.76 -11.78 16.55
CA LEU A 108 12.56 -11.64 15.10
C LEU A 108 13.76 -10.97 14.40
N SER A 109 14.43 -10.03 15.09
CA SER A 109 15.54 -9.24 14.55
C SER A 109 16.91 -9.85 14.80
N GLN A 110 17.00 -10.94 15.57
CA GLN A 110 18.26 -11.48 16.10
C GLN A 110 19.28 -11.73 14.99
N ALA A 111 18.90 -12.47 13.94
CA ALA A 111 19.79 -12.83 12.84
C ALA A 111 20.36 -11.58 12.14
N TRP A 112 19.52 -10.59 11.87
CA TRP A 112 19.97 -9.33 11.26
C TRP A 112 20.90 -8.54 12.19
N ARG A 113 20.58 -8.42 13.48
CA ARG A 113 21.42 -7.69 14.45
C ARG A 113 22.79 -8.33 14.61
N GLU A 114 22.84 -9.66 14.73
CA GLU A 114 24.10 -10.40 14.83
C GLU A 114 24.98 -10.21 13.59
N LEU A 115 24.36 -10.32 12.41
CA LEU A 115 25.04 -10.07 11.14
C LEU A 115 25.56 -8.64 11.05
N ALA A 116 24.72 -7.64 11.34
CA ALA A 116 25.08 -6.23 11.28
C ALA A 116 26.23 -5.88 12.25
N CYS A 117 26.24 -6.47 13.45
CA CYS A 117 27.32 -6.29 14.42
C CYS A 117 28.65 -6.94 14.01
N ALA A 118 28.64 -7.92 13.11
CA ALA A 118 29.85 -8.61 12.65
C ALA A 118 30.57 -7.86 11.51
N ILE A 119 29.95 -6.84 10.92
CA ILE A 119 30.52 -6.10 9.79
C ILE A 119 31.32 -4.89 10.28
N ASN A 120 32.49 -4.69 9.67
CA ASN A 120 33.27 -3.47 9.85
C ASN A 120 32.75 -2.37 8.89
N PRO A 121 32.15 -1.28 9.39
CA PRO A 121 31.62 -0.21 8.54
C PRO A 121 32.70 0.60 7.81
N ASP A 122 33.96 0.54 8.28
CA ASP A 122 35.10 1.27 7.70
C ASP A 122 35.90 0.44 6.69
N ALA A 123 35.47 -0.80 6.40
CA ALA A 123 36.09 -1.65 5.39
C ALA A 123 35.71 -1.21 3.96
N ASP A 124 36.43 -1.73 2.97
CA ASP A 124 36.09 -1.53 1.56
C ASP A 124 34.68 -2.05 1.27
N ALA A 125 33.95 -1.33 0.41
CA ALA A 125 32.58 -1.69 0.05
C ALA A 125 32.53 -3.04 -0.67
N ASP A 126 31.74 -3.97 -0.14
CA ASP A 126 31.44 -5.26 -0.74
C ASP A 126 29.94 -5.39 -1.03
N GLU A 127 29.61 -5.50 -2.32
CA GLU A 127 28.24 -5.63 -2.80
C GLU A 127 27.55 -6.89 -2.26
N MET A 128 28.28 -7.99 -2.13
CA MET A 128 27.70 -9.24 -1.63
C MET A 128 27.33 -9.14 -0.16
N THR A 129 28.19 -8.50 0.65
CA THR A 129 27.90 -8.18 2.05
C THR A 129 26.69 -7.25 2.16
N ALA A 130 26.63 -6.18 1.36
CA ALA A 130 25.50 -5.24 1.37
C ALA A 130 24.17 -5.93 1.00
N ARG A 131 24.18 -6.80 -0.02
CA ARG A 131 23.03 -7.59 -0.42
C ARG A 131 22.56 -8.53 0.69
N HIS A 132 23.49 -9.24 1.33
CA HIS A 132 23.14 -10.16 2.42
C HIS A 132 22.52 -9.41 3.61
N LEU A 133 23.08 -8.25 3.99
CA LEU A 133 22.49 -7.40 5.02
C LEU A 133 21.07 -6.94 4.66
N ALA A 134 20.86 -6.53 3.41
CA ALA A 134 19.55 -6.10 2.92
C ALA A 134 18.52 -7.23 2.93
N GLU A 135 18.89 -8.43 2.45
CA GLU A 135 18.04 -9.62 2.46
C GLU A 135 17.69 -10.04 3.90
N SER A 136 18.66 -10.04 4.81
CA SER A 136 18.43 -10.35 6.22
C SER A 136 17.54 -9.31 6.92
N PHE A 137 17.69 -8.03 6.59
CA PHE A 137 16.83 -6.97 7.11
C PHE A 137 15.39 -7.12 6.60
N ALA A 138 15.22 -7.38 5.29
CA ALA A 138 13.92 -7.64 4.68
C ALA A 138 13.19 -8.82 5.36
N ALA A 139 13.92 -9.90 5.64
CA ALA A 139 13.37 -11.08 6.32
C ALA A 139 12.85 -10.75 7.73
N TYR A 140 13.61 -9.95 8.50
CA TYR A 140 13.18 -9.46 9.81
C TYR A 140 11.90 -8.61 9.72
N LEU A 141 11.83 -7.67 8.76
CA LEU A 141 10.64 -6.84 8.57
C LEU A 141 9.42 -7.70 8.19
N LYS A 142 9.61 -8.69 7.32
CA LYS A 142 8.54 -9.62 6.93
C LYS A 142 8.07 -10.47 8.12
N ALA A 143 8.98 -10.91 8.97
CA ALA A 143 8.64 -11.62 10.20
C ALA A 143 7.81 -10.73 11.15
N CYS A 144 8.17 -9.44 11.30
CA CYS A 144 7.35 -8.49 12.04
C CYS A 144 5.95 -8.31 11.45
N LYS A 145 5.80 -8.27 10.12
CA LYS A 145 4.48 -8.16 9.47
C LYS A 145 3.58 -9.36 9.75
N LEU A 146 4.16 -10.56 9.78
CA LEU A 146 3.43 -11.81 10.02
C LEU A 146 3.10 -12.03 11.50
N ASP A 147 3.83 -11.37 12.40
CA ASP A 147 3.63 -11.49 13.84
C ASP A 147 2.59 -10.47 14.32
N GLU A 148 1.41 -10.95 14.72
CA GLU A 148 0.31 -10.12 15.25
C GLU A 148 0.71 -9.30 16.48
N ARG A 149 1.82 -9.63 17.15
CA ARG A 149 2.35 -8.86 18.30
C ARG A 149 3.12 -7.61 17.86
N ALA A 150 3.62 -7.58 16.63
CA ALA A 150 4.40 -6.49 16.08
C ALA A 150 3.51 -5.58 15.19
N LEU A 151 2.43 -5.04 15.79
CA LEU A 151 1.36 -4.23 15.17
C LEU A 151 1.77 -2.94 14.43
N SER A 152 3.05 -2.66 14.25
CA SER A 152 3.54 -1.49 13.53
C SER A 152 4.40 -1.93 12.37
N THR A 153 3.83 -1.83 11.17
CA THR A 153 4.53 -1.98 9.91
C THR A 153 5.66 -0.97 9.83
N LEU A 154 6.89 -1.47 9.87
CA LEU A 154 8.09 -0.65 9.86
C LEU A 154 8.41 -0.17 8.44
N PRO A 155 8.84 1.08 8.27
CA PRO A 155 9.55 1.46 7.07
C PRO A 155 10.90 0.73 6.98
N PRO A 156 11.40 0.49 5.76
CA PRO A 156 10.76 0.79 4.47
C PRO A 156 9.67 -0.22 4.08
N GLY A 157 8.45 0.25 3.83
CA GLY A 157 7.29 -0.55 3.40
C GLY A 157 7.53 -1.26 2.07
N ARG A 158 8.35 -0.68 1.19
CA ARG A 158 8.76 -1.30 -0.10
C ARG A 158 9.59 -2.58 0.04
N PHE A 159 10.25 -2.83 1.16
CA PHE A 159 10.93 -4.12 1.39
C PHE A 159 9.93 -5.27 1.58
N LEU A 160 8.68 -4.96 1.97
CA LEU A 160 7.63 -5.95 2.22
C LEU A 160 6.84 -6.30 0.95
N MET A 161 6.78 -5.37 -0.01
CA MET A 161 6.08 -5.48 -1.29
C MET A 161 6.92 -4.74 -2.35
N PRO A 162 7.86 -5.41 -3.04
CA PRO A 162 8.80 -4.72 -3.92
C PRO A 162 8.16 -3.94 -5.08
N GLY A 163 6.91 -4.22 -5.45
CA GLY A 163 6.35 -3.66 -6.69
C GLY A 163 7.25 -4.05 -7.88
N ASP A 164 7.45 -3.10 -8.80
CA ASP A 164 8.26 -3.29 -10.03
C ASP A 164 9.74 -2.83 -9.89
N LEU A 165 10.35 -2.88 -8.69
CA LEU A 165 11.79 -2.60 -8.52
C LEU A 165 12.69 -3.81 -8.81
#